data_AF-A0A0E3RZ37-F1
#
_entry.id   AF-A0A0E3RZ37-F1
#
_cell.length_a   1.000
_cell.length_b   1.000
_cell.length_c   1.000
_cell.angle_alpha   90.00
_cell.angle_beta   90.00
_cell.angle_gamma   90.00
#
_symmetry.space_group_name_H-M   'P 1'
#
loop_
_entity.id
_entity.type
_entity.pdbx_description
1 polymer ?
#
loop_
_entity_poly.entity_id
_entity_poly.type
_entity_poly.pdbx_seq_one_letter_code
_entity_poly.pdbx_strand_id
1 'polypeptide(L)'
;MDMDVDGRPMGFELLHVSRMFGVPKSAIKNFVKFGADISISEEFIEIKCTITVPLRNRKTEKIAVSQGINDINIPSAQIAMAY
;
A
#
# COMPACT_ATOMS: atom_id res chain seq x y z
N MET A 1 -0.26 4.93 9.48
CA MET A 1 0.17 3.53 9.68
C MET A 1 0.08 3.31 11.16
N ASP A 2 -0.64 2.27 11.55
CA ASP A 2 -0.95 1.99 12.93
C ASP A 2 -0.16 0.77 13.36
N MET A 3 0.38 0.81 14.56
CA MET A 3 1.21 -0.24 15.13
C MET A 3 0.58 -0.78 16.42
N ASP A 4 0.81 -2.05 16.70
CA ASP A 4 0.52 -2.62 18.02
C ASP A 4 1.57 -2.20 19.07
N VAL A 5 1.36 -2.66 20.30
CA VAL A 5 2.24 -2.40 21.44
C VAL A 5 3.66 -2.98 21.28
N ASP A 6 3.82 -3.95 20.37
CA ASP A 6 5.10 -4.60 20.06
C ASP A 6 5.77 -4.00 18.82
N GLY A 7 5.22 -2.89 18.29
CA GLY A 7 5.74 -2.21 17.09
C GLY A 7 5.41 -2.93 15.79
N ARG A 8 4.48 -3.90 15.79
CA ARG A 8 4.06 -4.58 14.58
C ARG A 8 3.03 -3.75 13.82
N PRO A 9 3.16 -3.63 12.50
CA PRO A 9 2.15 -2.99 11.66
C PRO A 9 0.79 -3.69 11.78
N MET A 10 -0.23 -2.98 12.25
CA MET A 10 -1.61 -3.47 12.36
C MET A 10 -2.50 -2.95 11.23
N GLY A 11 -2.18 -1.78 10.69
CA GLY A 11 -2.97 -1.15 9.65
C GLY A 11 -2.21 -0.04 8.95
N PHE A 12 -2.69 0.34 7.78
CA PHE A 12 -2.18 1.48 7.05
C PHE A 12 -3.30 2.14 6.25
N GLU A 13 -3.19 3.45 6.11
CA GLU A 13 -4.10 4.23 5.29
C GLU A 13 -3.36 4.70 4.05
N LEU A 14 -4.02 4.58 2.89
CA LEU A 14 -3.51 5.14 1.65
C LEU A 14 -4.15 6.51 1.41
N LEU A 15 -3.35 7.56 1.53
CA LEU A 15 -3.78 8.92 1.24
C LEU A 15 -3.63 9.22 -0.25
N HIS A 16 -4.56 10.02 -0.78
CA HIS A 16 -4.55 10.45 -2.20
C HIS A 16 -4.45 9.31 -3.23
N VAL A 17 -5.07 8.16 -2.96
CA VAL A 17 -5.04 6.91 -3.76
C VAL A 17 -5.17 7.14 -5.28
N SER A 18 -6.12 7.98 -5.71
CA SER A 18 -6.32 8.28 -7.14
C SER A 18 -5.08 8.88 -7.80
N ARG A 19 -4.36 9.77 -7.09
CA ARG A 19 -3.11 10.38 -7.57
C ARG A 19 -1.98 9.36 -7.54
N MET A 20 -1.88 8.60 -6.45
CA MET A 20 -0.84 7.60 -6.24
C MET A 20 -0.82 6.54 -7.36
N PHE A 21 -2.00 6.06 -7.79
CA PHE A 21 -2.13 5.08 -8.87
C PHE A 21 -2.39 5.69 -10.26
N GLY A 22 -2.52 7.01 -10.36
CA GLY A 22 -2.82 7.70 -11.63
C GLY A 22 -4.16 7.27 -12.25
N VAL A 23 -5.19 7.06 -11.43
CA VAL A 23 -6.53 6.63 -11.88
C VAL A 23 -7.64 7.49 -11.27
N PRO A 24 -8.78 7.68 -11.96
CA PRO A 24 -9.89 8.45 -11.42
C PRO A 24 -10.44 7.87 -10.11
N LYS A 25 -10.92 8.72 -9.20
CA LYS A 25 -11.56 8.29 -7.95
C LYS A 25 -12.72 7.31 -8.18
N SER A 26 -13.46 7.46 -9.27
CA SER A 26 -14.55 6.55 -9.66
C SER A 26 -14.07 5.13 -9.97
N ALA A 27 -12.86 4.97 -10.51
CA ALA A 27 -12.26 3.67 -10.77
C ALA A 27 -11.78 3.00 -9.46
N ILE A 28 -11.22 3.80 -8.54
CA ILE A 28 -10.81 3.32 -7.20
C ILE A 28 -12.01 2.79 -6.41
N LYS A 29 -13.16 3.47 -6.43
CA LYS A 29 -14.36 3.03 -5.69
C LYS A 29 -14.87 1.64 -6.10
N ASN A 30 -14.54 1.20 -7.31
CA ASN A 30 -14.99 -0.07 -7.88
C ASN A 30 -13.79 -1.01 -8.17
N PHE A 31 -12.75 -0.94 -7.34
CA PHE A 31 -11.60 -1.82 -7.50
C PHE A 31 -12.00 -3.30 -7.37
N VAL A 32 -11.24 -4.17 -8.04
CA VAL A 32 -11.50 -5.61 -8.14
C VAL A 32 -10.58 -6.41 -7.22
N LYS A 33 -9.35 -5.92 -7.03
CA LYS A 33 -8.32 -6.56 -6.22
C LYS A 33 -7.41 -5.50 -5.64
N PHE A 34 -6.96 -5.70 -4.42
CA PHE A 34 -5.94 -4.90 -3.77
C PHE A 34 -4.88 -5.81 -3.14
N GLY A 35 -3.62 -5.40 -3.22
CA GLY A 35 -2.51 -6.06 -2.56
C GLY A 35 -1.52 -5.04 -2.03
N ALA A 36 -0.87 -5.36 -0.92
CA ALA A 36 0.19 -4.54 -0.35
C ALA A 36 1.29 -5.44 0.21
N ASP A 37 2.52 -5.20 -0.25
CA ASP A 37 3.73 -5.78 0.29
C ASP A 37 4.45 -4.68 1.10
N ILE A 38 4.58 -4.89 2.41
CA ILE A 38 5.29 -3.99 3.32
C ILE A 38 6.61 -4.66 3.69
N SER A 39 7.71 -3.96 3.45
CA SER A 39 9.06 -4.37 3.85
C SER A 39 9.66 -3.30 4.74
N ILE A 40 10.01 -3.68 5.96
CA ILE A 40 10.62 -2.81 6.96
C ILE A 40 12.04 -3.33 7.21
N SER A 41 13.04 -2.48 6.97
CA SER A 41 14.43 -2.69 7.34
C SER A 41 14.84 -1.70 8.43
N GLU A 42 16.08 -1.81 8.92
CA GLU A 42 16.65 -0.84 9.86
C GLU A 42 16.71 0.58 9.28
N GLU A 43 16.83 0.72 7.96
CA GLU A 43 17.01 2.02 7.31
C GLU A 43 15.71 2.57 6.70
N PHE A 44 14.85 1.69 6.17
CA PHE A 44 13.70 2.11 5.35
C PHE A 44 12.44 1.30 5.62
N ILE A 45 11.32 1.96 5.38
CA ILE A 45 9.99 1.35 5.30
C ILE A 45 9.55 1.48 3.84
N GLU A 46 9.34 0.36 3.17
CA GLU A 46 8.82 0.30 1.80
C GLU A 46 7.44 -0.34 1.80
N ILE A 47 6.49 0.30 1.11
CA ILE A 47 5.15 -0.21 0.88
C ILE A 47 4.90 -0.23 -0.62
N LYS A 48 4.80 -1.43 -1.19
CA LYS A 48 4.41 -1.67 -2.57
C LYS A 48 2.94 -2.07 -2.61
N CYS A 49 2.09 -1.20 -3.13
CA CYS A 49 0.68 -1.47 -3.32
C CYS A 49 0.38 -1.81 -4.78
N THR A 50 -0.52 -2.77 -4.97
CA THR A 50 -1.09 -3.15 -6.26
C THR A 50 -2.60 -3.01 -6.19
N ILE A 51 -3.22 -2.35 -7.17
CA ILE A 51 -4.67 -2.26 -7.28
C ILE A 51 -5.12 -2.63 -8.70
N THR A 52 -6.16 -3.44 -8.80
CA THR A 52 -6.82 -3.72 -10.08
C THR A 52 -8.12 -2.95 -10.14
N VAL A 53 -8.28 -2.09 -11.15
CA VAL A 53 -9.49 -1.26 -11.33
C VAL A 53 -10.11 -1.45 -12.72
N PRO A 54 -11.44 -1.28 -12.86
CA PRO A 54 -12.10 -1.26 -14.15
C PRO A 54 -11.84 0.09 -14.84
N LEU A 55 -11.20 0.06 -16.02
CA LEU A 55 -10.97 1.23 -16.85
C LEU A 55 -11.33 0.90 -18.30
N ARG A 56 -12.24 1.68 -18.92
CA ARG A 56 -12.63 1.53 -20.33
C ARG A 56 -12.94 0.06 -20.70
N ASN A 57 -13.78 -0.60 -19.89
CA ASN A 57 -14.23 -1.99 -20.06
C ASN A 57 -13.14 -3.08 -19.91
N ARG A 58 -11.97 -2.77 -19.34
CA ARG A 58 -10.95 -3.77 -18.97
C ARG A 58 -10.52 -3.64 -17.52
N LYS A 59 -10.09 -4.75 -16.93
CA LYS A 59 -9.40 -4.76 -15.63
C LYS A 59 -7.96 -4.31 -15.86
N THR A 60 -7.53 -3.26 -15.19
CA THR A 60 -6.18 -2.70 -15.31
C THR A 60 -5.50 -2.73 -13.96
N GLU A 61 -4.35 -3.38 -13.90
CA GLU A 61 -3.49 -3.36 -12.72
C GLU A 61 -2.67 -2.06 -12.68
N LYS A 62 -2.52 -1.51 -11.48
CA LYS A 62 -1.71 -0.33 -11.18
C LYS A 62 -0.87 -0.62 -9.95
N ILE A 63 0.38 -0.19 -10.00
CA ILE A 63 1.34 -0.37 -8.91
C ILE A 63 1.73 1.02 -8.42
N ALA A 64 1.82 1.15 -7.10
CA ALA A 64 2.37 2.31 -6.42
C ALA A 64 3.39 1.83 -5.40
N VAL A 65 4.51 2.55 -5.31
CA VAL A 65 5.53 2.30 -4.29
C VAL A 65 5.68 3.58 -3.48
N SER A 66 5.67 3.43 -2.16
CA SER A 66 5.99 4.49 -1.21
C SER A 66 7.12 4.02 -0.32
N GLN A 67 8.12 4.87 -0.13
CA GLN A 67 9.27 4.60 0.73
C GLN A 67 9.46 5.76 1.71
N GLY A 68 9.76 5.42 2.96
CA GLY A 68 10.15 6.34 4.02
C GLY A 68 11.38 5.83 4.75
N ILE A 69 12.03 6.72 5.51
CA ILE A 69 13.11 6.35 6.43
C ILE A 69 12.50 5.69 7.67
N ASN A 70 13.13 4.65 8.21
CA ASN A 70 12.74 4.05 9.48
C ASN A 70 13.33 4.82 10.68
N ASP A 71 12.94 6.09 10.85
CA ASP A 71 13.48 6.98 11.89
C ASP A 71 12.90 6.72 13.30
N ILE A 72 11.86 5.91 13.38
CA ILE A 72 11.18 5.49 14.61
C ILE A 72 11.56 4.07 15.06
N ASN A 73 12.57 3.46 14.42
CA ASN A 73 13.12 2.15 14.76
C ASN A 73 12.07 1.03 14.84
N ILE A 74 11.16 0.97 13.87
CA ILE A 74 10.23 -0.15 13.74
C ILE A 74 11.04 -1.43 13.54
N PRO A 75 10.73 -2.53 14.24
CA PRO A 75 11.36 -3.82 14.02
C PRO A 75 11.27 -4.26 12.56
N SER A 76 12.36 -4.85 12.05
CA SER A 76 12.38 -5.39 10.69
C SER A 76 11.27 -6.42 10.50
N ALA A 77 10.51 -6.29 9.41
CA ALA A 77 9.35 -7.10 9.15
C ALA A 77 9.06 -7.19 7.65
N GLN A 78 8.46 -8.30 7.24
CA GLN A 78 7.91 -8.45 5.89
C GLN A 78 6.47 -8.94 5.99
N ILE A 79 5.55 -8.18 5.39
CA ILE A 79 4.12 -8.39 5.51
C ILE A 79 3.51 -8.32 4.12
N ALA A 80 2.74 -9.34 3.77
CA ALA A 80 1.96 -9.36 2.54
C ALA A 80 0.46 -9.36 2.91
N MET A 81 -0.28 -8.43 2.33
CA MET A 81 -1.73 -8.31 2.47
C MET A 81 -2.40 -8.40 1.11
N ALA A 82 -3.51 -9.13 1.04
CA ALA A 82 -4.30 -9.26 -0.17
C ALA A 82 -5.79 -9.21 0.18
N TYR A 83 -6.55 -8.48 -0.64
CA TYR A 83 -8.01 -8.37 -0.58
C TYR A 83 -8.61 -8.47 -1.98
#